data_AF-A0A7S4D500-F1
#
_entry.id   AF-A0A7S4D500-F1
#
_cell.length_a   1.000
_cell.length_b   1.000
_cell.length_c   1.000
_cell.angle_alpha   90.00
_cell.angle_beta   90.00
_cell.angle_gamma   90.00
#
_symmetry.space_group_name_H-M   'P 1'
#
loop_
_entity.id
_entity.type
_entity.pdbx_description
1 polymer ?
#
loop_
_entity_poly.entity_id
_entity_poly.type
_entity_poly.pdbx_seq_one_letter_code
_entity_poly.pdbx_strand_id
1 'polypeptide(L)'
;AAAAAGGDPAGRGTLFEQAFQALKNQPASIFRLKPGEALYTTIFMGEMAHDAGGPYRESWAQMAAELMAGRPPLFQKCPNAAHGVGANREKMLPVPDVPGGLVTSRTGTDP
;
A
#
# COMPACT_ATOMS: atom_id res chain seq x y z
N ALA A 1 3.97 17.51 21.79
CA ALA A 1 4.52 16.17 21.52
C ALA A 1 3.39 15.16 21.68
N ALA A 2 2.83 14.68 20.58
CA ALA A 2 1.87 13.57 20.59
C ALA A 2 2.66 12.31 20.21
N ALA A 3 2.70 11.33 21.12
CA ALA A 3 3.27 10.02 20.81
C ALA A 3 2.49 9.43 19.63
N ALA A 4 3.15 9.26 18.49
CA ALA A 4 2.58 8.53 17.37
C ALA A 4 2.21 7.14 17.88
N ALA A 5 0.93 6.76 17.75
CA ALA A 5 0.46 5.42 18.04
C ALA A 5 1.45 4.40 17.46
N GLY A 6 1.93 3.48 18.31
CA GLY A 6 2.98 2.52 17.99
C GLY A 6 2.59 1.57 16.87
N GLY A 7 2.63 2.06 15.63
CA GLY A 7 2.50 1.29 14.42
C GLY A 7 3.87 0.75 14.02
N ASP A 8 3.89 -0.44 13.43
CA ASP A 8 5.12 -1.03 12.91
C ASP A 8 5.76 -0.07 11.89
N PRO A 9 7.00 0.41 12.12
CA PRO A 9 7.70 1.30 11.18
C PRO A 9 7.90 0.67 9.81
N ALA A 10 7.88 -0.67 9.70
CA ALA A 10 7.94 -1.38 8.42
C ALA A 10 6.60 -1.38 7.67
N GLY A 11 5.51 -0.90 8.27
CA GLY A 11 4.17 -0.91 7.68
C GLY A 11 3.53 -2.30 7.63
N ARG A 12 3.98 -3.25 8.47
CA ARG A 12 3.34 -4.57 8.53
C ARG A 12 1.93 -4.46 9.08
N GLY A 13 1.02 -5.23 8.52
CA GLY A 13 -0.41 -5.21 8.83
C GLY A 13 -1.20 -4.12 8.13
N THR A 14 -0.55 -3.23 7.36
CA THR A 14 -1.27 -2.31 6.45
C THR A 14 -2.09 -3.09 5.44
N LEU A 15 -3.20 -2.51 4.99
CA LEU A 15 -4.02 -3.13 3.95
C LEU A 15 -3.22 -3.31 2.66
N PHE A 16 -2.32 -2.37 2.34
CA PHE A 16 -1.41 -2.49 1.22
C PHE A 16 -0.50 -3.72 1.34
N GLU A 17 0.10 -3.95 2.51
CA GLU A 17 0.96 -5.12 2.70
C GLU A 17 0.16 -6.42 2.55
N GLN A 18 -1.03 -6.50 3.15
CA GLN A 18 -1.89 -7.69 3.04
C GLN A 18 -2.25 -8.00 1.58
N ALA A 19 -2.64 -6.98 0.82
CA ALA A 19 -2.94 -7.12 -0.61
C ALA A 19 -1.69 -7.48 -1.43
N PHE A 20 -0.54 -6.86 -1.13
CA PHE A 20 0.72 -7.14 -1.81
C PHE A 20 1.16 -8.59 -1.61
N GLN A 21 1.07 -9.12 -0.39
CA GLN A 21 1.44 -10.51 -0.11
C GLN A 21 0.54 -11.50 -0.87
N ALA A 22 -0.75 -11.20 -1.03
CA ALA A 22 -1.68 -12.02 -1.78
C ALA A 22 -1.42 -11.99 -3.30
N LEU A 23 -1.00 -10.84 -3.84
CA LEU A 23 -0.90 -10.61 -5.28
C LEU A 23 0.50 -10.77 -5.88
N LYS A 24 1.58 -10.59 -5.10
CA LYS A 24 2.96 -10.47 -5.62
C LYS A 24 3.46 -11.68 -6.43
N ASN A 25 2.93 -12.87 -6.17
CA ASN A 25 3.35 -14.12 -6.83
C ASN A 25 2.33 -14.61 -7.88
N GLN A 26 1.31 -13.81 -8.18
CA GLN A 26 0.29 -14.18 -9.16
C GLN A 26 0.77 -13.94 -10.60
N PRO A 27 0.30 -14.72 -11.58
CA PRO A 27 0.71 -14.56 -12.96
C PRO A 27 0.22 -13.23 -13.55
N ALA A 28 1.02 -12.60 -14.40
CA ALA A 28 0.71 -11.29 -15.00
C ALA A 28 -0.64 -11.24 -15.73
N SER A 29 -1.17 -12.38 -16.17
CA SER A 29 -2.46 -12.49 -16.84
C SER A 29 -3.64 -12.07 -15.96
N ILE A 30 -3.59 -12.30 -14.63
CA ILE A 30 -4.72 -11.96 -13.75
C ILE A 30 -4.93 -10.45 -13.61
N PHE A 31 -3.90 -9.64 -13.87
CA PHE A 31 -3.96 -8.18 -13.79
C PHE A 31 -4.57 -7.55 -15.05
N ARG A 32 -4.92 -8.36 -16.06
CA ARG A 32 -5.52 -7.91 -17.33
C ARG A 32 -7.04 -8.07 -17.30
N LEU A 33 -7.70 -7.23 -16.51
CA LEU A 33 -9.14 -7.27 -16.31
C LEU A 33 -9.93 -6.66 -17.46
N LYS A 34 -11.15 -7.16 -17.67
CA LYS A 34 -12.13 -6.50 -18.54
C LYS A 34 -12.86 -5.38 -17.77
N PRO A 35 -13.45 -4.40 -18.48
CA PRO A 35 -14.30 -3.40 -17.83
C PRO A 35 -15.40 -4.06 -16.99
N GLY A 36 -15.50 -3.68 -15.72
CA GLY A 36 -16.49 -4.20 -14.78
C GLY A 36 -16.03 -5.40 -13.94
N GLU A 37 -14.85 -5.97 -14.20
CA GLU A 37 -14.27 -7.03 -13.37
C GLU A 37 -13.45 -6.45 -12.20
N ALA A 38 -13.41 -7.19 -11.10
CA ALA A 38 -12.59 -6.88 -9.93
C ALA A 38 -11.37 -7.82 -9.87
N LEU A 39 -10.21 -7.30 -9.47
CA LEU A 39 -8.98 -8.09 -9.37
C LEU A 39 -9.05 -9.14 -8.26
N TYR A 40 -9.71 -8.78 -7.16
CA TYR A 40 -9.84 -9.58 -5.96
C TYR A 40 -11.14 -9.21 -5.23
N THR A 41 -11.59 -10.09 -4.35
CA THR A 41 -12.71 -9.85 -3.44
C THR A 41 -12.15 -9.43 -2.08
N THR A 42 -12.59 -8.28 -1.57
CA THR A 42 -12.20 -7.78 -0.25
C THR A 42 -13.23 -8.22 0.79
N ILE A 43 -12.76 -8.76 1.92
CA ILE A 43 -13.57 -9.01 3.11
C ILE A 43 -12.93 -8.28 4.27
N PHE A 44 -13.58 -7.23 4.77
CA PHE A 44 -13.17 -6.58 6.00
C PHE A 44 -13.70 -7.37 7.19
N MET A 45 -12.79 -7.92 7.99
CA MET A 45 -13.14 -8.77 9.13
C MET A 45 -13.98 -7.99 10.14
N GLY A 46 -15.19 -8.48 10.41
CA GLY A 46 -16.13 -7.84 11.34
C GLY A 46 -17.07 -6.82 10.70
N GLU A 47 -16.90 -6.52 9.41
CA GLU A 47 -17.85 -5.70 8.65
C GLU A 47 -18.83 -6.58 7.87
N MET A 48 -20.11 -6.26 7.96
CA MET A 48 -21.17 -6.95 7.22
C MET A 48 -21.44 -6.23 5.90
N ALA A 49 -20.51 -6.35 4.95
CA ALA A 49 -20.69 -5.80 3.62
C ALA A 49 -21.70 -6.64 2.81
N HIS A 50 -22.75 -5.98 2.29
CA HIS A 50 -23.77 -6.64 1.46
C HIS A 50 -23.41 -6.65 -0.03
N ASP A 51 -22.57 -5.71 -0.50
CA ASP A 51 -22.06 -5.63 -1.87
C ASP A 51 -20.58 -6.04 -1.91
N ALA A 52 -20.16 -6.68 -2.99
CA ALA A 52 -18.75 -6.98 -3.26
C ALA A 52 -17.99 -5.76 -3.80
N GLY A 53 -18.67 -4.83 -4.48
CA GLY A 53 -18.06 -3.65 -5.10
C GLY A 53 -17.64 -2.56 -4.11
N GLY A 54 -18.40 -2.38 -3.03
CA GLY A 54 -18.09 -1.43 -1.95
C GLY A 54 -16.71 -1.68 -1.31
N PRO A 55 -16.51 -2.84 -0.67
CA PRO A 55 -15.24 -3.22 -0.05
C PRO A 55 -14.05 -3.20 -1.01
N TYR A 56 -14.27 -3.55 -2.29
CA TYR A 56 -13.23 -3.48 -3.32
C TYR A 56 -12.77 -2.04 -3.61
N ARG A 57 -13.71 -1.10 -3.77
CA ARG A 57 -13.36 0.32 -4.01
C ARG A 57 -12.72 0.94 -2.78
N GLU A 58 -13.24 0.58 -1.61
CA GLU A 58 -12.71 1.04 -0.33
C GLU A 58 -11.29 0.55 -0.08
N SER A 59 -10.98 -0.72 -0.38
CA SER A 59 -9.62 -1.23 -0.19
C SER A 59 -8.60 -0.48 -1.04
N TRP A 60 -8.92 -0.11 -2.29
CA TRP A 60 -8.05 0.74 -3.10
C TRP A 60 -7.82 2.13 -2.49
N ALA A 61 -8.88 2.75 -1.97
CA ALA A 61 -8.80 4.06 -1.34
C ALA A 61 -7.94 4.01 -0.06
N GLN A 62 -8.13 3.00 0.79
CA GLN A 62 -7.36 2.82 2.01
C GLN A 62 -5.89 2.53 1.71
N MET A 63 -5.58 1.63 0.77
CA MET A 63 -4.19 1.38 0.34
C MET A 63 -3.50 2.64 -0.18
N ALA A 64 -4.19 3.46 -0.97
CA ALA A 64 -3.65 4.73 -1.45
C ALA A 64 -3.40 5.70 -0.29
N ALA A 65 -4.31 5.80 0.68
CA ALA A 65 -4.15 6.65 1.85
C ALA A 65 -2.96 6.21 2.72
N GLU A 66 -2.78 4.91 2.93
CA GLU A 66 -1.63 4.32 3.64
C GLU A 66 -0.31 4.70 2.95
N LEU A 67 -0.19 4.46 1.65
CA LEU A 67 1.00 4.80 0.86
C LEU A 67 1.32 6.31 0.91
N MET A 68 0.30 7.17 0.80
CA MET A 68 0.46 8.63 0.87
C MET A 68 0.80 9.12 2.27
N ALA A 69 0.44 8.37 3.31
CA ALA A 69 0.84 8.63 4.70
C ALA A 69 2.27 8.15 5.02
N GLY A 70 2.96 7.52 4.06
CA GLY A 70 4.31 6.97 4.23
C GLY A 70 4.34 5.64 4.97
N ARG A 71 3.26 4.84 4.91
CA ARG A 71 3.18 3.51 5.53
C ARG A 71 2.64 2.50 4.52
N PRO A 72 3.43 1.52 4.05
CA PRO A 72 4.86 1.33 4.31
C PRO A 72 5.73 2.49 3.77
N PRO A 73 6.99 2.64 4.23
CA PRO A 73 7.90 3.74 3.86
C PRO A 73 8.47 3.61 2.44
N LEU A 74 7.58 3.40 1.45
CA LEU A 74 7.91 3.30 0.03
C LEU A 74 7.93 4.67 -0.66
N PHE A 75 7.14 5.63 -0.14
CA PHE A 75 7.03 6.97 -0.67
C PHE A 75 7.28 8.03 0.40
N GLN A 76 7.91 9.13 -0.01
CA GLN A 76 8.09 10.34 0.78
C GLN A 76 7.48 11.54 0.06
N LYS A 77 7.18 12.57 0.84
CA LYS A 77 6.75 13.87 0.30
C LYS A 77 7.85 14.46 -0.57
N CYS A 78 7.48 15.11 -1.67
CA CYS A 78 8.43 15.87 -2.47
C CYS A 78 9.02 17.05 -1.64
N PRO A 79 10.18 17.61 -2.02
CA PRO A 79 10.78 18.75 -1.29
C PRO A 79 9.82 19.94 -1.15
N ASN A 80 9.06 20.25 -2.20
CA ASN A 80 8.06 21.32 -2.18
C ASN A 80 6.97 21.09 -1.12
N ALA A 81 6.53 19.84 -0.96
CA ALA A 81 5.58 19.45 0.06
C ALA A 81 6.17 19.49 1.48
N ALA A 82 7.45 19.10 1.63
CA ALA A 82 8.17 19.12 2.91
C ALA A 82 8.44 20.55 3.41
N HIS A 83 8.78 21.47 2.50
CA HIS A 83 9.06 22.87 2.82
C HIS A 83 7.85 23.79 2.66
N GLY A 84 6.74 23.30 2.12
CA GLY A 84 5.51 24.08 1.91
C GLY A 84 5.62 25.15 0.82
N VAL A 85 6.51 24.97 -0.17
CA VAL A 85 6.86 25.99 -1.17
C VAL A 85 6.37 25.59 -2.57
N GLY A 86 5.80 26.54 -3.31
CA GLY A 86 5.52 26.40 -4.74
C GLY A 86 4.44 25.38 -5.10
N ALA A 87 4.44 24.96 -6.36
CA ALA A 87 3.54 23.94 -6.91
C ALA A 87 4.01 22.51 -6.58
N ASN A 88 3.18 21.50 -6.89
CA ASN A 88 3.47 20.06 -6.73
C ASN A 88 3.56 19.55 -5.28
N ARG A 89 2.93 20.24 -4.32
CA ARG A 89 2.94 19.87 -2.89
C ARG A 89 2.15 18.61 -2.57
N GLU A 90 1.32 18.16 -3.50
CA GLU A 90 0.55 16.92 -3.45
C GLU A 90 1.31 15.72 -4.04
N LYS A 91 2.49 15.94 -4.63
CA LYS A 91 3.28 14.88 -5.25
C LYS A 91 4.12 14.13 -4.22
N MET A 92 4.22 12.82 -4.42
CA MET A 92 5.08 11.92 -3.66
C MET A 92 6.20 11.42 -4.55
N LEU A 93 7.35 11.14 -3.93
CA LEU A 93 8.52 10.56 -4.58
C LEU A 93 8.80 9.18 -3.96
N PRO A 94 9.29 8.20 -4.74
CA PRO A 94 9.84 6.98 -4.17
C PRO A 94 10.95 7.32 -3.19
N VAL A 95 10.99 6.59 -2.07
CA VAL A 95 12.09 6.73 -1.12
C VAL A 95 13.35 6.10 -1.75
N PRO A 96 14.47 6.83 -1.84
CA PRO A 96 15.71 6.29 -2.43
C PRO A 96 16.38 5.23 -1.56
N ASP A 97 16.19 5.29 -0.24
CA ASP A 97 16.70 4.31 0.73
C ASP A 97 15.64 4.00 1.79
N VAL A 98 15.21 2.74 1.89
CA VAL A 98 14.16 2.33 2.83
C VAL A 98 14.78 2.18 4.22
N PRO A 99 14.40 3.00 5.22
CA PRO A 99 14.95 2.89 6.56
C PRO A 99 14.64 1.50 7.14
N GLY A 100 15.68 0.74 7.47
CA GLY A 100 15.55 -0.61 8.01
C GLY A 100 15.63 -1.74 7.00
N GLY A 101 15.83 -1.44 5.71
CA GLY A 101 15.96 -2.42 4.64
C GLY A 101 14.67 -3.20 4.47
N LEU A 102 13.96 -3.01 3.35
CA LEU A 102 12.94 -3.98 2.96
C LEU A 102 13.67 -5.31 2.71
N VAL A 103 13.77 -6.16 3.75
CA VAL A 103 14.31 -7.51 3.64
C VAL A 103 13.32 -8.28 2.79
N THR A 104 13.52 -8.24 1.48
CA THR A 104 12.94 -9.24 0.60
C THR A 104 13.68 -10.52 0.94
N SER A 105 13.16 -11.33 1.87
CA SER A 105 13.69 -12.64 2.18
C SER A 105 13.49 -13.55 0.97
N ARG A 106 14.33 -13.38 -0.06
CA ARG A 106 14.58 -14.40 -1.09
C ARG A 106 15.68 -15.32 -0.57
N THR A 107 15.40 -16.02 0.53
CA THR A 107 16.03 -17.31 0.82
C THR A 107 15.13 -18.38 0.22
N GLY A 108 15.07 -18.41 -1.11
CA GLY A 108 14.56 -19.53 -1.88
C GLY A 108 15.78 -20.22 -2.48
N THR A 109 16.13 -21.37 -1.92
CA THR A 109 16.95 -22.38 -2.58
C THR A 109 16.27 -22.79 -3.89
N ASP A 110 17.00 -22.71 -5.00
CA ASP A 110 17.12 -23.70 -6.09
C ASP A 110 17.39 -23.07 -7.47
N PRO A 111 18.10 -23.75 -8.38
CA PRO A 111 18.92 -24.96 -8.23
C PRO A 111 20.44 -24.68 -8.11
#